data_AF-A0AAV9QAD0-F1
#
_entry.id   AF-A0AAV9QAD0-F1
#
_cell.length_a   1.000
_cell.length_b   1.000
_cell.length_c   1.000
_cell.angle_alpha   90.00
_cell.angle_beta   90.00
_cell.angle_gamma   90.00
#
_symmetry.space_group_name_H-M   'P 1'
#
loop_
_entity.id
_entity.type
_entity.pdbx_description
1 polymer ?
#
loop_
_entity_poly.entity_id
_entity_poly.type
_entity_poly.pdbx_seq_one_letter_code
_entity_poly.pdbx_strand_id
1 'polypeptide(L)'
;MSDASVTERRIRPIQDAVASSNWKQALQLCDKWSKKGEKSDRFLALKAFVLVNLSEKAHHDRGKTEILDLCKRNPPITEPEAIYQMQDALKCLSLKEEEGPKIWERAVIAKQNDKDLYTRWLNQAIADNDWLSAQKVWLHGQFYECKRRRLTWGHIPTGHHGVAKIIP
;
A
#
# COMPACT_ATOMS: atom_id res chain seq x y z
N MET A 1 18.90 -2.80 8.87
CA MET A 1 18.31 -1.47 9.16
C MET A 1 18.72 -0.55 8.02
N SER A 2 17.95 -0.51 6.95
CA SER A 2 18.43 0.05 5.68
C SER A 2 17.80 1.41 5.41
N ASP A 3 18.66 2.44 5.37
CA ASP A 3 18.57 3.64 4.53
C ASP A 3 17.28 4.49 4.45
N ALA A 4 16.29 4.32 5.32
CA ALA A 4 15.08 5.16 5.32
C ALA A 4 15.41 6.67 5.33
N SER A 5 16.43 7.10 6.09
CA SER A 5 16.83 8.52 6.14
C SER A 5 17.48 9.02 4.85
N VAL A 6 18.15 8.15 4.09
CA VAL A 6 18.80 8.51 2.82
C VAL A 6 17.74 8.62 1.73
N THR A 7 16.84 7.66 1.65
CA THR A 7 15.70 7.69 0.72
C THR A 7 14.80 8.89 0.99
N GLU A 8 14.52 9.22 2.25
CA GLU A 8 13.70 10.39 2.62
C GLU A 8 14.36 11.72 2.24
N ARG A 9 15.68 11.85 2.43
CA ARG A 9 16.47 13.01 1.94
C ARG A 9 16.46 13.14 0.42
N ARG A 10 16.33 12.03 -0.32
CA ARG A 10 16.26 12.01 -1.79
C ARG A 10 14.85 12.33 -2.31
N ILE A 11 13.82 11.89 -1.58
CA ILE A 11 12.41 12.05 -1.92
C ILE A 11 11.92 13.47 -1.64
N ARG A 12 12.35 14.10 -0.52
CA ARG A 12 11.94 15.47 -0.16
C ARG A 12 12.08 16.50 -1.29
N PRO A 13 13.23 16.62 -1.98
CA PRO A 13 13.38 17.54 -3.10
C PRO A 13 12.44 17.27 -4.28
N ILE A 14 12.07 16.00 -4.50
CA ILE A 14 11.12 15.63 -5.56
C ILE A 14 9.71 16.06 -5.13
N GLN A 15 9.33 15.83 -3.88
CA GLN A 15 8.04 16.27 -3.34
C GLN A 15 7.91 17.78 -3.34
N ASP A 16 8.98 18.51 -3.02
CA ASP A 16 9.01 19.97 -3.07
C ASP A 16 8.83 20.51 -4.50
N ALA A 17 9.50 19.89 -5.48
CA ALA A 17 9.31 20.20 -6.89
C ALA A 17 7.88 19.87 -7.37
N VAL A 18 7.30 18.77 -6.90
CA VAL A 18 5.90 18.40 -7.16
C VAL A 18 4.92 19.40 -6.55
N ALA A 19 5.13 19.82 -5.29
CA ALA A 19 4.32 20.82 -4.62
C ALA A 19 4.39 22.18 -5.33
N SER A 20 5.55 22.51 -5.90
CA SER A 20 5.75 23.71 -6.72
C SER A 20 5.25 23.57 -8.17
N SER A 21 4.61 22.45 -8.53
CA SER A 21 4.19 22.12 -9.91
C SER A 21 5.32 22.16 -10.94
N ASN A 22 6.58 22.01 -10.49
CA ASN A 22 7.77 22.00 -11.32
C ASN A 22 8.07 20.58 -11.82
N TRP A 23 7.18 20.06 -12.68
CA TRP A 23 7.21 18.67 -13.16
C TRP A 23 8.50 18.29 -13.89
N LYS A 24 9.06 19.21 -14.69
CA LYS A 24 10.33 19.00 -15.40
C LYS A 24 11.50 18.80 -14.44
N GLN A 25 11.55 19.60 -13.38
CA GLN A 25 12.58 19.49 -12.33
C GLN A 25 12.38 18.20 -11.52
N ALA A 26 11.13 17.87 -11.19
CA ALA A 26 10.80 16.62 -10.50
C ALA A 26 11.26 15.40 -11.32
N LEU A 27 11.02 15.39 -12.64
CA LEU A 27 11.47 14.31 -13.52
C LEU A 27 13.00 14.21 -13.59
N GLN A 28 13.71 15.34 -13.71
CA GLN A 28 15.17 15.33 -13.69
C GLN A 28 15.75 14.79 -12.39
N LEU A 29 15.14 15.13 -11.25
CA LEU A 29 15.51 14.57 -9.95
C LEU A 29 15.23 13.07 -9.90
N CYS A 30 14.09 12.62 -10.42
CA CYS A 30 13.78 11.20 -10.55
C CYS A 30 14.84 10.47 -11.38
N ASP A 31 15.22 10.97 -12.56
CA ASP A 31 16.25 10.34 -13.40
C ASP A 31 17.62 10.30 -12.71
N LYS A 32 17.99 11.36 -11.99
CA LYS A 32 19.22 11.43 -11.21
C LYS A 32 19.29 10.34 -10.14
N TRP A 33 18.20 10.11 -9.41
CA TRP A 33 18.16 9.09 -8.36
C TRP A 33 17.99 7.68 -8.92
N SER A 34 17.26 7.53 -10.02
CA SER A 34 17.16 6.27 -10.76
C SER A 34 18.53 5.80 -11.27
N LYS A 35 19.37 6.72 -11.78
CA LYS A 35 20.75 6.42 -12.19
C LYS A 35 21.66 6.02 -11.02
N LYS A 36 21.37 6.51 -9.81
CA LYS A 36 22.07 6.12 -8.58
C LYS A 36 21.62 4.76 -8.03
N GLY A 37 20.66 4.09 -8.67
CA GLY A 37 20.15 2.79 -8.26
C GLY A 37 19.05 2.84 -7.21
N GLU A 38 18.46 4.02 -6.93
CA GLU A 38 17.31 4.11 -6.03
C GLU A 38 16.09 3.44 -6.68
N LYS A 39 15.61 2.35 -6.11
CA LYS A 39 14.41 1.60 -6.57
C LYS A 39 13.42 1.36 -5.43
N SER A 40 13.43 2.23 -4.44
CA SER A 40 12.51 2.18 -3.30
C SER A 40 11.07 2.35 -3.78
N ASP A 41 10.13 1.63 -3.16
CA ASP A 41 8.72 1.62 -3.60
C ASP A 41 8.10 3.01 -3.56
N ARG A 42 8.40 3.78 -2.51
CA ARG A 42 7.98 5.19 -2.39
C ARG A 42 8.53 6.08 -3.51
N PHE A 43 9.78 5.85 -3.92
CA PHE A 43 10.40 6.60 -5.03
C PHE A 43 9.74 6.25 -6.37
N LEU A 44 9.49 4.97 -6.62
CA LEU A 44 8.84 4.51 -7.85
C LEU A 44 7.39 5.03 -7.94
N ALA A 45 6.65 5.01 -6.84
CA ALA A 45 5.30 5.59 -6.77
C ALA A 45 5.32 7.09 -7.08
N LEU A 46 6.29 7.84 -6.52
CA LEU A 46 6.43 9.27 -6.78
C LEU A 46 6.86 9.58 -8.21
N LYS A 47 7.79 8.80 -8.78
CA LYS A 47 8.20 8.93 -10.17
C LYS A 47 7.04 8.71 -11.12
N ALA A 48 6.24 7.68 -10.88
CA ALA A 48 5.07 7.39 -11.69
C ALA A 48 4.01 8.50 -11.55
N PHE A 49 3.80 9.04 -10.34
CA PHE A 49 2.96 10.22 -10.12
C PHE A 49 3.43 11.44 -10.91
N VAL A 50 4.72 11.75 -10.89
CA VAL A 50 5.31 12.84 -11.69
C VAL A 50 5.04 12.61 -13.17
N LEU A 51 5.30 11.41 -13.69
CA LEU A 51 5.08 11.07 -15.11
C LEU A 51 3.62 11.26 -15.56
N VAL A 52 2.65 10.94 -14.70
CA VAL A 52 1.22 11.13 -14.99
C VAL A 52 0.83 12.61 -15.03
N ASN A 53 1.47 13.47 -14.24
CA ASN A 53 1.17 14.90 -14.21
C ASN A 53 1.91 15.70 -15.30
N LEU A 54 2.85 15.09 -16.03
CA LEU A 54 3.46 15.75 -17.18
C LEU A 54 2.45 15.89 -18.33
N SER A 55 2.48 17.03 -19.03
CA SER A 55 1.59 17.34 -20.15
C SER A 55 1.81 16.48 -21.40
N GLU A 56 2.91 15.71 -21.46
CA GLU A 56 3.28 14.90 -22.61
C GLU A 56 2.60 13.53 -22.56
N LYS A 57 1.84 13.18 -23.61
CA LYS A 57 1.14 11.88 -23.71
C LYS A 57 2.08 10.68 -23.53
N ALA A 58 3.29 10.73 -24.11
CA ALA A 58 4.26 9.64 -23.97
C ALA A 58 4.69 9.40 -22.52
N HIS A 59 4.81 10.48 -21.72
CA HIS A 59 5.09 10.38 -20.29
C HIS A 59 3.87 9.88 -19.50
N HIS A 60 2.68 10.31 -19.89
CA HIS A 60 1.42 9.86 -19.28
C HIS A 60 1.17 8.36 -19.49
N ASP A 61 1.36 7.85 -20.71
CA ASP A 61 1.25 6.41 -21.02
C ASP A 61 2.31 5.60 -20.26
N ARG A 62 3.55 6.11 -20.19
CA ARG A 62 4.62 5.47 -19.42
C ARG A 62 4.32 5.47 -17.92
N GLY A 63 3.81 6.57 -17.36
CA GLY A 63 3.39 6.68 -15.97
C GLY A 63 2.27 5.69 -15.64
N LYS A 64 1.31 5.53 -16.54
CA LYS A 64 0.24 4.51 -16.44
C LYS A 64 0.81 3.10 -16.42
N THR A 65 1.72 2.75 -17.34
CA THR A 65 2.37 1.44 -17.35
C THR A 65 3.17 1.20 -16.06
N GLU A 66 3.94 2.19 -15.58
CA GLU A 66 4.72 2.05 -14.35
C GLU A 66 3.83 1.91 -13.10
N ILE A 67 2.73 2.68 -12.97
CA ILE A 67 1.76 2.48 -11.87
C ILE A 67 1.14 1.08 -11.92
N LEU A 68 0.69 0.62 -13.08
CA LEU A 68 0.09 -0.70 -13.22
C LEU A 68 1.09 -1.83 -12.93
N ASP A 69 2.35 -1.66 -13.32
CA ASP A 69 3.43 -2.59 -12.99
C ASP A 69 3.66 -2.62 -11.47
N LEU A 70 3.70 -1.45 -10.81
CA LEU A 70 3.79 -1.34 -9.35
C LEU A 70 2.59 -1.97 -8.63
N CYS A 71 1.38 -1.82 -9.16
CA CYS A 71 0.19 -2.51 -8.65
C CYS A 71 0.32 -4.04 -8.76
N LYS A 72 1.01 -4.54 -9.80
CA LYS A 72 1.17 -5.97 -10.09
C LYS A 72 2.42 -6.60 -9.50
N ARG A 73 3.37 -5.79 -9.03
CA ARG A 73 4.68 -6.20 -8.54
C ARG A 73 4.59 -7.16 -7.35
N ASN A 74 5.56 -8.07 -7.29
CA ASN A 74 5.76 -9.01 -6.19
C ASN A 74 7.21 -8.85 -5.68
N PRO A 75 7.48 -8.53 -4.41
CA PRO A 75 6.53 -8.36 -3.30
C PRO A 75 5.62 -7.12 -3.44
N PRO A 76 4.37 -7.18 -2.93
CA PRO A 76 3.44 -6.07 -2.98
C PRO A 76 3.86 -4.93 -2.05
N ILE A 77 3.48 -3.71 -2.42
CA ILE A 77 3.78 -2.50 -1.65
C ILE A 77 2.91 -2.50 -0.40
N THR A 78 3.55 -2.47 0.76
CA THR A 78 2.89 -2.51 2.07
C THR A 78 3.11 -1.23 2.88
N GLU A 79 3.78 -0.24 2.29
CA GLU A 79 3.99 1.07 2.90
C GLU A 79 2.77 1.97 2.64
N PRO A 80 2.05 2.45 3.67
CA PRO A 80 0.84 3.25 3.49
C PRO A 80 1.07 4.52 2.68
N GLU A 81 2.19 5.21 2.89
CA GLU A 81 2.53 6.44 2.16
C GLU A 81 2.76 6.18 0.66
N ALA A 82 3.35 5.04 0.31
CA ALA A 82 3.50 4.66 -1.09
C ALA A 82 2.14 4.29 -1.71
N ILE A 83 1.27 3.61 -0.96
CA ILE A 83 -0.10 3.29 -1.42
C ILE A 83 -0.90 4.56 -1.68
N TYR A 84 -0.87 5.55 -0.78
CA TYR A 84 -1.53 6.84 -1.01
C TYR A 84 -1.01 7.55 -2.25
N GLN A 85 0.31 7.57 -2.45
CA GLN A 85 0.91 8.19 -3.63
C GLN A 85 0.47 7.48 -4.93
N MET A 86 0.36 6.15 -4.92
CA MET A 86 -0.16 5.38 -6.05
C MET A 86 -1.64 5.65 -6.29
N GLN A 87 -2.44 5.76 -5.24
CA GLN A 87 -3.86 6.10 -5.37
C GLN A 87 -4.07 7.49 -5.96
N ASP A 88 -3.24 8.47 -5.57
CA ASP A 88 -3.29 9.82 -6.14
C ASP A 88 -2.89 9.79 -7.63
N ALA A 89 -1.87 9.02 -7.99
CA ALA A 89 -1.51 8.78 -9.40
C ALA A 89 -2.63 8.10 -10.19
N LEU A 90 -3.29 7.09 -9.61
CA LEU A 90 -4.45 6.43 -10.22
C LEU A 90 -5.64 7.36 -10.36
N LYS A 91 -5.82 8.31 -9.43
CA LYS A 91 -6.86 9.35 -9.51
C LYS A 91 -6.60 10.29 -10.68
N CYS A 92 -5.35 10.72 -10.88
CA CYS A 92 -4.96 11.49 -12.07
C CYS A 92 -5.20 10.72 -13.37
N LEU A 93 -5.07 9.38 -13.35
CA LEU A 93 -5.35 8.50 -14.48
C LEU A 93 -6.83 8.11 -14.66
N SER A 94 -7.72 8.53 -13.75
CA SER A 94 -9.12 8.09 -13.68
C SER A 94 -9.29 6.56 -13.56
N LEU A 95 -8.32 5.86 -12.97
CA LEU A 95 -8.32 4.40 -12.76
C LEU A 95 -8.49 4.00 -11.28
N LYS A 96 -8.80 4.98 -10.43
CA LYS A 96 -8.89 4.80 -8.97
C LYS A 96 -9.92 3.73 -8.57
N GLU A 97 -11.06 3.67 -9.24
CA GLU A 97 -12.16 2.76 -8.85
C GLU A 97 -11.82 1.28 -9.09
N GLU A 98 -11.11 0.97 -10.19
CA GLU A 98 -10.74 -0.42 -10.49
C GLU A 98 -9.50 -0.90 -9.73
N GLU A 99 -8.46 -0.07 -9.66
CA GLU A 99 -7.14 -0.49 -9.16
C GLU A 99 -6.91 -0.06 -7.70
N GLY A 100 -7.62 0.95 -7.21
CA GLY A 100 -7.49 1.45 -5.85
C GLY A 100 -7.73 0.39 -4.78
N PRO A 101 -8.89 -0.30 -4.78
CA PRO A 101 -9.17 -1.36 -3.80
C PRO A 101 -8.23 -2.56 -3.91
N LYS A 102 -7.81 -2.92 -5.14
CA LYS A 102 -6.91 -4.06 -5.39
C LYS A 102 -5.53 -3.88 -4.78
N ILE A 103 -5.00 -2.65 -4.76
CA ILE A 103 -3.72 -2.35 -4.11
C ILE A 103 -3.82 -2.63 -2.61
N TRP A 104 -4.88 -2.13 -1.95
CA TRP A 104 -5.09 -2.35 -0.53
C TRP A 104 -5.30 -3.82 -0.19
N GLU A 105 -6.09 -4.55 -0.98
CA GLU A 105 -6.31 -5.97 -0.82
C GLU A 105 -4.98 -6.75 -0.83
N ARG A 106 -4.10 -6.44 -1.79
CA ARG A 106 -2.79 -7.12 -1.90
C ARG A 106 -1.83 -6.74 -0.79
N ALA A 107 -1.83 -5.47 -0.37
CA ALA A 107 -1.04 -5.00 0.77
C ALA A 107 -1.47 -5.71 2.07
N VAL A 108 -2.78 -5.85 2.27
CA VAL A 108 -3.39 -6.53 3.41
C VAL A 108 -3.12 -8.04 3.40
N ILE A 109 -3.20 -8.69 2.24
CA ILE A 109 -2.86 -10.12 2.10
C ILE A 109 -1.38 -10.36 2.40
N ALA A 110 -0.50 -9.41 2.09
CA ALA A 110 0.92 -9.51 2.42
C ALA A 110 1.22 -9.21 3.89
N LYS A 111 0.51 -8.26 4.51
CA LYS A 111 0.62 -7.91 5.93
C LYS A 111 -0.69 -8.18 6.69
N GLN A 112 -1.06 -9.45 6.80
CA GLN A 112 -2.32 -9.89 7.43
C GLN A 112 -2.46 -9.52 8.93
N ASN A 113 -1.39 -9.05 9.57
CA ASN A 113 -1.39 -8.70 11.00
C ASN A 113 -1.37 -7.17 11.24
N ASP A 114 -1.41 -6.36 10.18
CA ASP A 114 -1.26 -4.90 10.27
C ASP A 114 -2.62 -4.21 10.40
N LYS A 115 -3.08 -4.03 11.65
CA LYS A 115 -4.36 -3.39 11.98
C LYS A 115 -4.45 -1.94 11.47
N ASP A 116 -3.33 -1.23 11.41
CA ASP A 116 -3.29 0.13 10.87
C ASP A 116 -3.63 0.13 9.38
N LEU A 117 -3.11 -0.84 8.62
CA LEU A 117 -3.40 -0.99 7.20
C LEU A 117 -4.89 -1.28 6.94
N TYR A 118 -5.49 -2.18 7.72
CA TYR A 118 -6.94 -2.45 7.67
C TYR A 118 -7.78 -1.21 7.98
N THR A 119 -7.42 -0.48 9.04
CA THR A 119 -8.16 0.71 9.48
C THR A 119 -8.09 1.82 8.43
N ARG A 120 -6.92 2.02 7.81
CA ARG A 120 -6.72 3.00 6.73
C ARG A 120 -7.52 2.63 5.48
N TRP A 121 -7.51 1.36 5.07
CA TRP A 121 -8.32 0.92 3.94
C TRP A 121 -9.82 1.08 4.20
N LEU A 122 -10.29 0.73 5.41
CA LEU A 122 -11.69 0.90 5.79
C LEU A 122 -12.12 2.37 5.76
N ASN A 123 -11.32 3.27 6.37
CA ASN A 123 -11.61 4.70 6.35
C ASN A 123 -11.65 5.25 4.92
N GLN A 124 -10.75 4.78 4.06
CA GLN A 124 -10.73 5.17 2.65
C GLN A 124 -11.98 4.66 1.90
N ALA A 125 -12.38 3.41 2.11
CA ALA A 125 -13.57 2.83 1.49
C ALA A 125 -14.85 3.54 1.94
N ILE A 126 -14.94 3.91 3.22
CA ILE A 126 -16.04 4.73 3.76
C ILE A 126 -16.05 6.11 3.11
N ALA A 127 -14.89 6.77 3.01
CA ALA A 127 -14.79 8.09 2.38
C ALA A 127 -15.17 8.07 0.89
N ASP A 128 -14.87 6.97 0.21
CA ASP A 128 -15.19 6.76 -1.21
C ASP A 128 -16.59 6.13 -1.45
N ASN A 129 -17.39 5.92 -0.39
CA ASN A 129 -18.69 5.21 -0.43
C ASN A 129 -18.63 3.81 -1.07
N ASP A 130 -17.46 3.18 -1.06
CA ASP A 130 -17.24 1.83 -1.57
C ASP A 130 -17.54 0.80 -0.48
N TRP A 131 -18.84 0.55 -0.27
CA TRP A 131 -19.34 -0.39 0.74
C TRP A 131 -18.91 -1.84 0.47
N LEU A 132 -18.66 -2.21 -0.79
CA LEU A 132 -18.16 -3.54 -1.16
C LEU A 132 -16.73 -3.75 -0.65
N SER A 133 -15.86 -2.76 -0.87
CA SER A 133 -14.52 -2.78 -0.31
C SER A 133 -14.54 -2.76 1.21
N ALA A 134 -15.39 -1.94 1.84
CA ALA A 134 -15.55 -1.89 3.30
C ALA A 134 -15.94 -3.26 3.89
N GLN A 135 -16.89 -3.96 3.24
CA GLN A 135 -17.29 -5.31 3.64
C GLN A 135 -16.14 -6.31 3.52
N LYS A 136 -15.35 -6.25 2.44
CA LYS A 136 -14.16 -7.10 2.27
C LYS A 136 -13.12 -6.87 3.35
N VAL A 137 -12.85 -5.60 3.71
CA VAL A 137 -11.91 -5.27 4.80
C VAL A 137 -12.37 -5.91 6.11
N TRP A 138 -13.65 -5.77 6.42
CA TRP A 138 -14.24 -6.30 7.64
C TRP A 138 -14.18 -7.84 7.68
N LEU A 139 -14.49 -8.51 6.56
CA LEU A 139 -14.36 -9.96 6.43
C LEU A 139 -12.92 -10.44 6.62
N HIS A 140 -11.93 -9.75 6.01
CA HIS A 140 -10.52 -10.08 6.21
C HIS A 140 -10.07 -9.89 7.66
N GLY A 141 -10.51 -8.82 8.33
CA GLY A 141 -10.19 -8.56 9.74
C GLY A 141 -10.80 -9.60 10.70
N GLN A 142 -12.09 -9.93 10.53
CA GLN A 142 -12.79 -10.93 11.34
C GLN A 142 -12.26 -12.35 11.13
N PHE A 143 -11.96 -12.73 9.88
CA PHE A 143 -11.36 -14.02 9.57
C PHE A 143 -9.99 -14.18 10.23
N TYR A 144 -9.17 -13.12 10.25
CA TYR A 144 -7.87 -13.13 10.93
C TYR A 144 -8.02 -13.30 12.44
N GLU A 145 -8.95 -12.59 13.09
CA GLU A 145 -9.20 -12.78 14.53
C GLU A 145 -9.67 -14.20 14.87
N CYS A 146 -10.57 -14.76 14.06
CA CYS A 146 -11.04 -16.15 14.21
C CYS A 146 -9.89 -17.16 14.03
N LYS A 147 -9.01 -16.95 13.03
CA LYS A 147 -7.83 -17.78 12.81
C LYS A 147 -6.81 -17.65 13.94
N ARG A 148 -6.58 -16.44 14.45
CA ARG A 148 -5.69 -16.17 15.58
C ARG A 148 -6.20 -16.84 16.86
N ARG A 149 -7.50 -16.75 17.16
CA ARG A 149 -8.10 -17.47 18.30
C ARG A 149 -7.94 -18.97 18.11
N ARG A 150 -8.21 -19.53 16.93
CA ARG A 150 -8.00 -20.98 16.68
C ARG A 150 -6.56 -21.43 16.90
N LEU A 151 -5.56 -20.61 16.54
CA LEU A 151 -4.14 -20.90 16.78
C LEU A 151 -3.75 -20.78 18.28
N THR A 152 -4.34 -19.85 19.04
CA THR A 152 -4.11 -19.77 20.50
C THR A 152 -4.77 -20.90 21.28
N TRP A 153 -5.88 -21.46 20.79
CA TRP A 153 -6.52 -22.65 21.36
C TRP A 153 -5.88 -23.98 20.87
N GLY A 154 -4.98 -23.93 19.89
CA GLY A 154 -4.21 -25.08 19.40
C GLY A 154 -2.93 -25.38 20.21
N HIS A 155 -2.60 -24.55 21.20
CA HIS A 155 -1.52 -24.78 22.16
C HIS A 155 -2.13 -25.07 23.54
N ILE A 156 -2.97 -26.10 23.62
CA ILE A 156 -3.26 -26.75 24.91
C ILE A 156 -2.05 -27.64 25.20
N PRO A 157 -1.27 -27.41 26.27
CA PRO A 157 -0.31 -28.40 26.72
C PRO A 157 -1.12 -29.64 27.08
N THR A 158 -0.90 -30.74 26.38
CA THR A 158 -1.35 -32.06 26.81
C THR A 158 -0.62 -32.41 28.10
N GLY A 159 -1.17 -31.95 29.22
CA GLY A 159 -0.55 -32.03 30.53
C GLY A 159 -1.60 -32.19 31.61
N HIS A 160 -1.77 -33.46 32.00
CA HIS A 160 -2.34 -33.94 33.26
C HIS A 160 -3.86 -33.92 33.50
N HIS A 161 -4.34 -35.14 33.75
CA HIS A 161 -5.55 -35.57 34.45
C HIS A 161 -6.24 -34.52 35.34
N GLY A 162 -7.54 -34.34 35.13
CA GLY A 162 -8.41 -33.64 36.06
C GLY A 162 -9.87 -34.02 35.81
N VAL A 163 -10.37 -34.94 36.62
CA VAL A 163 -11.72 -35.54 36.58
C VAL A 163 -12.79 -34.45 36.69
N ALA A 164 -13.71 -34.40 35.71
CA ALA A 164 -14.89 -33.54 35.77
C ALA A 164 -15.88 -34.09 36.80
N LYS A 165 -15.97 -33.43 37.95
CA LYS A 165 -17.10 -33.58 38.89
C LYS A 165 -18.29 -32.79 38.37
N ILE A 166 -19.39 -33.49 38.09
CA ILE A 166 -20.73 -32.93 37.88
C ILE A 166 -21.44 -32.97 39.23
N ILE A 167 -21.81 -31.83 39.82
CA ILE A 167 -22.91 -31.69 40.82
C ILE A 167 -23.33 -30.20 40.90
N PRO A 168 -24.61 -29.85 41.15
CA PRO A 168 -25.88 -30.54 40.85
C PRO A 168 -26.73 -29.80 39.80
#